data_AF-A0A226WUS3-F1
#
_entry.id   AF-A0A226WUS3-F1
#
_cell.length_a   1.000
_cell.length_b   1.000
_cell.length_c   1.000
_cell.angle_alpha   90.00
_cell.angle_beta   90.00
_cell.angle_gamma   90.00
#
_symmetry.space_group_name_H-M   'P 1'
#
loop_
_entity.id
_entity.type
_entity.pdbx_description
1 polymer ?
#
loop_
_entity_poly.entity_id
_entity_poly.type
_entity_poly.pdbx_seq_one_letter_code
_entity_poly.pdbx_strand_id
1 'polypeptide(L)'
;MSTAKILVANNLVAQIGLTVSGMGVSYLPKTCLNYMVTAGILKIIKTKPALPPVHYVALHRAEHAYSLSNQVAQLAQKCCDFNANLLDPRALSPASQLGIWHKRTSKPS
;
A
#
# COMPACT_ATOMS: atom_id res chain seq x y z
N MET A 1 1.94 31.84 20.52
CA MET A 1 1.77 30.40 20.26
C MET A 1 1.69 30.21 18.76
N SER A 2 2.61 29.46 18.15
CA SER A 2 2.56 29.18 16.70
C SER A 2 1.50 28.11 16.44
N THR A 3 0.44 28.44 15.71
CA THR A 3 -0.62 27.49 15.34
C THR A 3 -0.05 26.44 14.38
N ALA A 4 -0.14 25.16 14.75
CA ALA A 4 0.17 24.08 13.82
C ALA A 4 -0.79 24.16 12.62
N LYS A 5 -0.25 24.37 11.42
CA LYS A 5 -1.04 24.42 10.19
C LYS A 5 -1.26 23.00 9.69
N ILE A 6 -2.52 22.60 9.52
CA ILE A 6 -2.88 21.31 8.95
C ILE A 6 -3.03 21.48 7.44
N LEU A 7 -2.30 20.67 6.68
CA LEU A 7 -2.50 20.52 5.24
C LEU A 7 -3.39 19.32 5.00
N VAL A 8 -4.52 19.53 4.32
CA VAL A 8 -5.48 18.46 4.02
C VAL A 8 -5.32 18.04 2.56
N ALA A 9 -5.07 16.75 2.34
CA ALA A 9 -5.08 16.13 1.04
C ALA A 9 -5.79 14.77 1.13
N ASN A 10 -6.73 14.53 0.23
CA ASN A 10 -7.48 13.27 0.09
C ASN A 10 -6.89 12.34 -0.98
N ASN A 11 -5.64 12.60 -1.39
CA ASN A 11 -4.92 11.84 -2.40
C ASN A 11 -3.60 11.34 -1.80
N LEU A 12 -3.41 10.02 -1.80
CA LEU A 12 -2.23 9.39 -1.22
C LEU A 12 -0.91 9.88 -1.86
N VAL A 13 -0.87 10.06 -3.19
CA VAL A 13 0.32 10.55 -3.91
C VAL A 13 0.66 11.96 -3.46
N ALA A 14 -0.36 12.82 -3.30
CA ALA A 14 -0.16 14.18 -2.80
C ALA A 14 0.36 14.17 -1.35
N GLN A 15 -0.21 13.33 -0.47
CA GLN A 15 0.26 13.20 0.91
C GLN A 15 1.71 12.70 0.99
N ILE A 16 2.09 11.74 0.15
CA ILE A 16 3.47 11.26 0.04
C ILE A 16 4.37 12.41 -0.40
N GLY A 17 4.03 13.11 -1.49
CA GLY A 17 4.81 14.24 -2.00
C GLY A 17 5.03 15.33 -0.95
N LEU A 18 3.96 15.76 -0.28
CA LEU A 18 4.04 16.77 0.79
C LEU A 18 4.94 16.32 1.94
N THR A 19 4.85 15.06 2.36
CA THR A 19 5.66 14.52 3.46
C THR A 19 7.14 14.45 3.07
N VAL A 20 7.44 13.97 1.85
CA VAL A 20 8.82 13.88 1.34
C VAL A 20 9.43 15.26 1.15
N SER A 21 8.64 16.27 0.75
CA SER A 21 9.09 17.66 0.63
C SER A 21 9.31 18.36 1.99
N GLY A 22 9.11 17.68 3.13
CA GLY A 22 9.29 18.26 4.45
C GLY A 22 8.16 19.19 4.89
N MET A 23 7.01 19.16 4.22
CA MET A 23 5.85 20.01 4.55
C MET A 23 5.07 19.54 5.78
N GLY A 24 5.48 18.43 6.40
CA GLY A 24 4.90 17.93 7.65
C GLY A 24 5.00 16.43 7.81
N VAL A 25 4.12 15.88 8.65
CA VAL A 25 3.98 14.45 8.92
C VAL A 25 2.61 13.98 8.43
N SER A 26 2.56 12.82 7.79
CA SER A 26 1.30 12.23 7.28
C SER A 26 1.11 10.81 7.77
N TYR A 27 -0.15 10.42 7.90
CA TYR A 27 -0.52 9.02 8.11
C TYR A 27 -0.54 8.29 6.77
N LEU A 28 0.42 7.36 6.57
CA LEU A 28 0.65 6.71 5.29
C LEU A 28 0.70 5.17 5.44
N PRO A 29 0.30 4.39 4.41
CA PRO A 29 0.39 2.94 4.44
C PRO A 29 1.85 2.48 4.52
N LYS A 30 2.20 1.82 5.63
CA LYS A 30 3.58 1.43 5.91
C LYS A 30 4.15 0.45 4.88
N THR A 31 3.39 -0.59 4.54
CA THR A 31 3.94 -1.73 3.78
C THR A 31 4.38 -1.32 2.38
N CYS A 32 3.55 -0.58 1.65
CA CYS A 32 3.87 -0.18 0.28
C CYS A 32 4.83 1.00 0.15
N LEU A 33 5.15 1.67 1.26
CA LEU A 33 6.16 2.73 1.33
C LEU A 33 7.43 2.29 2.05
N ASN A 34 7.55 1.01 2.41
CA ASN A 34 8.70 0.51 3.16
C ASN A 34 10.01 0.76 2.41
N TYR A 35 9.99 0.78 1.08
CA TYR A 35 11.15 1.13 0.26
C TYR A 35 11.68 2.54 0.53
N MET A 36 10.79 3.51 0.71
CA MET A 36 11.16 4.89 1.03
C MET A 36 11.71 4.99 2.45
N VAL A 37 11.20 4.15 3.37
CA VAL A 37 11.72 4.07 4.73
C VAL A 37 13.11 3.45 4.75
N THR A 38 13.31 2.33 4.05
CA THR A 38 14.62 1.66 3.94
C THR A 38 15.64 2.55 3.23
N ALA A 39 15.21 3.36 2.25
CA ALA A 39 16.06 4.33 1.57
C ALA A 39 16.32 5.63 2.38
N GLY A 40 15.71 5.78 3.56
CA GLY A 40 15.86 6.99 4.40
C GLY A 40 15.10 8.23 3.93
N ILE A 41 14.28 8.10 2.88
CA ILE A 41 13.43 9.18 2.33
C ILE A 41 12.27 9.49 3.29
N LEU A 42 11.71 8.46 3.94
CA LEU A 42 10.68 8.59 4.96
C LEU A 42 11.16 8.01 6.30
N LYS A 43 10.62 8.55 7.40
CA LYS A 43 10.90 8.03 8.75
C LYS A 43 9.60 7.70 9.48
N ILE A 44 9.58 6.55 10.14
CA ILE A 44 8.44 6.13 10.95
C ILE A 44 8.46 6.88 12.29
N ILE A 45 7.34 7.55 12.58
CA ILE A 45 7.08 8.14 13.90
C ILE A 45 6.28 7.12 14.72
N LYS A 46 6.80 6.72 15.88
CA LYS A 46 6.09 5.83 16.80
C LYS A 46 5.16 6.65 17.69
N THR A 47 3.89 6.29 17.74
CA THR A 47 2.89 6.96 18.57
C THR A 47 2.50 6.08 19.77
N LYS A 48 2.05 6.73 20.85
CA LYS A 48 1.37 6.07 21.97
C LYS A 48 0.06 6.84 22.24
N PRO A 49 -1.11 6.20 22.13
CA PRO A 49 -1.32 4.79 21.78
C PRO A 49 -0.94 4.49 20.31
N ALA A 50 -0.78 3.21 19.99
CA ALA A 50 -0.60 2.77 18.62
C ALA A 50 -1.86 3.12 17.79
N LEU A 51 -1.65 3.46 16.52
CA LEU A 51 -2.76 3.70 15.61
C LEU A 51 -3.48 2.38 15.28
N PRO A 52 -4.81 2.39 15.12
CA PRO A 52 -5.56 1.20 14.74
C PRO A 52 -5.10 0.71 13.35
N PRO A 53 -5.12 -0.62 13.12
CA PRO A 53 -4.84 -1.16 11.79
C PRO A 53 -5.92 -0.73 10.80
N VAL A 54 -5.51 -0.43 9.57
CA VAL A 54 -6.42 -0.13 8.45
C VAL A 54 -6.47 -1.33 7.53
N HIS A 55 -7.67 -1.87 7.32
CA HIS A 55 -7.91 -2.99 6.43
C HIS A 55 -8.50 -2.49 5.10
N TYR A 56 -7.83 -2.80 3.99
CA TYR A 56 -8.37 -2.58 2.66
C TYR A 56 -9.08 -3.85 2.21
N VAL A 57 -10.33 -3.69 1.76
CA VAL A 57 -11.18 -4.81 1.33
C VAL A 57 -11.69 -4.57 -0.08
N ALA A 58 -11.81 -5.64 -0.86
CA ALA A 58 -12.56 -5.62 -2.10
C ALA A 58 -14.05 -5.72 -1.78
N LEU A 59 -14.73 -4.57 -1.70
CA LEU A 59 -16.16 -4.52 -1.43
C LEU A 59 -16.94 -4.65 -2.74
N HIS A 60 -17.87 -5.60 -2.80
CA HIS A 60 -18.80 -5.75 -3.89
C HIS A 60 -20.21 -5.96 -3.34
N ARG A 61 -21.22 -5.64 -4.16
CA ARG A 61 -22.63 -5.90 -3.80
C ARG A 61 -22.84 -7.40 -3.58
N ALA A 62 -23.71 -7.72 -2.63
CA ALA A 62 -24.22 -9.07 -2.46
C ALA A 62 -25.11 -9.40 -3.66
N GLU A 63 -24.58 -10.19 -4.58
CA GLU A 63 -25.23 -10.70 -5.78
C GLU A 63 -25.30 -12.23 -5.65
N HIS A 64 -25.79 -12.94 -6.67
CA HIS A 64 -25.70 -14.41 -6.71
C HIS A 64 -24.23 -14.89 -6.63
N ALA A 65 -24.01 -16.11 -6.11
CA ALA A 65 -22.70 -16.65 -5.74
C ALA A 65 -21.60 -16.56 -6.83
N TYR A 66 -21.99 -16.49 -8.11
CA TYR A 66 -21.10 -16.48 -9.28
C TYR A 66 -20.95 -15.11 -9.95
N SER A 67 -21.22 -14.01 -9.24
CA SER A 67 -21.09 -12.67 -9.83
C SER A 67 -19.66 -12.40 -10.36
N LEU A 68 -19.57 -11.68 -11.48
CA LEU A 68 -18.30 -11.27 -12.08
C LEU A 68 -17.43 -10.52 -11.08
N SER A 69 -18.02 -9.64 -10.26
CA SER A 69 -17.29 -8.88 -9.23
C SER A 69 -16.61 -9.79 -8.20
N ASN A 70 -17.27 -10.87 -7.77
CA ASN A 70 -16.65 -11.86 -6.88
C ASN A 70 -15.48 -12.58 -7.58
N GLN A 71 -15.66 -13.01 -8.83
CA GLN A 71 -14.61 -13.66 -9.60
C GLN A 71 -13.39 -12.75 -9.82
N VAL A 72 -13.62 -11.47 -10.16
CA VAL A 72 -12.56 -10.46 -10.32
C VAL A 72 -11.86 -10.20 -8.99
N ALA A 73 -12.59 -10.06 -7.89
CA ALA A 73 -12.01 -9.87 -6.57
C ALA A 73 -11.12 -11.07 -6.15
N GLN A 74 -11.58 -12.30 -6.39
CA GLN A 74 -10.79 -13.51 -6.15
C GLN A 74 -9.54 -13.57 -7.04
N LEU A 75 -9.66 -13.18 -8.32
CA LEU A 75 -8.52 -13.14 -9.22
C LEU A 75 -7.51 -12.08 -8.78
N ALA A 76 -7.97 -10.88 -8.42
CA ALA A 76 -7.12 -9.81 -7.91
C ALA A 76 -6.42 -10.25 -6.62
N GLN A 77 -7.11 -10.91 -5.70
CA GLN A 77 -6.51 -11.47 -4.48
C GLN A 77 -5.40 -12.49 -4.78
N LYS A 78 -5.54 -13.29 -5.83
CA LYS A 78 -4.55 -14.31 -6.24
C LYS A 78 -3.37 -13.73 -7.02
N CYS A 79 -3.59 -12.66 -7.77
CA CYS A 79 -2.64 -12.18 -8.78
C CYS A 79 -1.95 -10.87 -8.42
N CYS A 80 -2.58 -10.02 -7.60
CA CYS A 80 -2.06 -8.69 -7.29
C CYS A 80 -1.22 -8.71 -6.01
N ASP A 81 -0.09 -7.99 -6.04
CA ASP A 81 0.65 -7.63 -4.83
C ASP A 81 0.15 -6.28 -4.30
N PHE A 82 -0.70 -6.32 -3.28
CA PHE A 82 -1.23 -5.11 -2.62
C PHE A 82 -0.21 -4.42 -1.70
N ASN A 83 0.98 -4.99 -1.55
CA ASN A 83 2.09 -4.36 -0.84
C ASN A 83 2.96 -3.52 -1.77
N ALA A 84 2.77 -3.56 -3.08
CA ALA A 84 3.49 -2.71 -4.02
C ALA A 84 2.77 -1.36 -4.19
N ASN A 85 3.54 -0.28 -4.36
CA ASN A 85 3.01 1.03 -4.75
C ASN A 85 3.45 1.35 -6.19
N LEU A 86 2.58 1.99 -6.96
CA LEU A 86 2.88 2.49 -8.31
C LEU A 86 4.08 3.45 -8.33
N LEU A 87 4.32 4.15 -7.22
CA LEU A 87 5.47 5.06 -7.05
C LEU A 87 6.79 4.32 -6.74
N ASP A 88 6.76 3.02 -6.48
CA ASP A 88 7.99 2.24 -6.27
C ASP A 88 8.60 1.92 -7.65
N PRO A 89 9.74 2.52 -8.02
CA PRO A 89 10.38 2.26 -9.31
C PRO A 89 10.80 0.79 -9.48
N ARG A 90 10.88 0.02 -8.38
CA ARG A 90 11.22 -1.40 -8.39
C ARG A 90 10.00 -2.30 -8.64
N ALA A 91 8.79 -1.80 -8.37
CA ALA A 91 7.56 -2.56 -8.61
C ALA A 91 7.28 -2.80 -10.09
N LEU A 92 7.85 -1.96 -10.98
CA LEU A 92 7.74 -2.09 -12.44
C LEU A 92 8.88 -2.92 -13.07
N SER A 93 9.79 -3.49 -12.26
CA SER A 93 10.91 -4.30 -12.75
C SER A 93 10.45 -5.71 -13.17
N PRO A 94 10.88 -6.24 -14.33
CA PRO A 94 10.64 -7.63 -14.75
C PRO A 94 11.11 -8.68 -13.73
N ALA A 95 12.14 -8.35 -12.93
CA ALA A 95 12.68 -9.26 -11.90
C ALA A 95 11.71 -9.47 -10.71
N SER A 96 10.85 -8.48 -10.42
CA SER A 96 9.79 -8.63 -9.41
C SER A 96 8.78 -9.71 -9.84
N GLN A 97 8.50 -9.82 -11.15
CA GLN A 97 7.61 -10.84 -11.69
C GLN A 97 8.24 -12.24 -11.56
N LEU A 98 9.54 -12.40 -11.79
CA LEU A 98 10.24 -13.70 -11.67
C LEU A 98 10.16 -14.27 -10.24
N GLY A 99 10.28 -13.44 -9.20
CA GLY A 99 10.15 -13.88 -7.80
C GLY A 99 8.74 -14.36 -7.43
N ILE A 100 7.71 -13.81 -8.07
CA ILE A 100 6.30 -14.20 -7.86
C ILE A 100 5.97 -15.53 -8.57
N TRP A 101 6.65 -15.85 -9.68
CA TRP A 101 6.55 -17.16 -10.34
C TRP A 101 7.35 -18.24 -9.60
N HIS A 102 8.52 -17.92 -9.05
CA HIS A 102 9.36 -18.89 -8.33
C HIS A 102 8.76 -19.34 -6.99
N LYS A 103 8.03 -18.46 -6.28
CA LYS A 103 7.25 -18.86 -5.09
C LYS A 103 5.95 -19.63 -5.40
N ARG A 104 5.50 -19.64 -6.66
CA ARG A 104 4.23 -20.28 -7.05
C ARG A 104 4.37 -21.77 -7.37
N THR A 105 5.57 -22.29 -7.60
CA THR A 105 5.79 -23.70 -7.97
C THR A 105 6.10 -24.63 -6.80
N SER A 106 6.33 -24.13 -5.59
CA SER A 106 6.52 -24.97 -4.40
C SER A 106 5.22 -25.19 -3.64
N LYS A 107 4.35 -26.06 -4.16
CA LYS A 107 3.34 -26.75 -3.34
C LYS A 107 3.92 -28.11 -2.96
N PRO A 108 3.92 -28.51 -1.68
CA PRO A 108 4.48 -29.79 -1.26
C PRO A 108 3.56 -30.92 -1.72
N SER A 109 4.16 -31.99 -2.23
CA SER A 109 3.54 -33.31 -2.35
C SER A 109 4.11 -34.23 -1.29
#